data_AF-A0A6A0AIT7-F1
#
_entry.id   AF-A0A6A0AIT7-F1
#
_cell.length_a   1.000
_cell.length_b   1.000
_cell.length_c   1.000
_cell.angle_alpha   90.00
_cell.angle_beta   90.00
_cell.angle_gamma   90.00
#
_symmetry.space_group_name_H-M   'P 1'
#
loop_
_entity.id
_entity.type
_entity.pdbx_description
1 polymer ?
#
loop_
_entity_poly.entity_id
_entity_poly.type
_entity_poly.pdbx_seq_one_letter_code
_entity_poly.pdbx_strand_id
1 'polypeptide(L)'
;YDFCSKPLPEHEEALLQSVMMRLTDIVAKRGTPVKPFFDDAAADDHSAKLFGHVTIPQFRQCLSTKLQLETSEEEIRVIVRKFSHEDKPELVNYIAWSNTVDPPRF
;
A
#
# COMPACT_ATOMS: atom_id res chain seq x y z
N TYR A 1 3.12 -2.26 16.85
CA TYR A 1 2.79 -2.29 15.41
C TYR A 1 4.11 -2.20 14.67
N ASP A 2 4.72 -3.36 14.43
CA ASP A 2 5.98 -3.50 13.70
C ASP A 2 5.76 -3.13 12.24
N PHE A 3 5.98 -1.85 11.91
CA PHE A 3 6.16 -1.44 10.54
C PHE A 3 7.54 -1.96 10.11
N CYS A 4 7.56 -3.03 9.30
CA CYS A 4 8.74 -3.68 8.77
C CYS A 4 9.93 -2.70 8.64
N SER A 5 10.92 -2.92 9.51
CA SER A 5 12.00 -2.00 9.86
C SER A 5 13.12 -2.00 8.82
N LYS A 6 12.79 -1.90 7.53
CA LYS A 6 13.82 -1.67 6.50
C LYS A 6 14.26 -0.21 6.57
N PRO A 7 15.55 0.08 6.87
CA PRO A 7 16.06 1.45 6.81
C PRO A 7 16.01 1.90 5.36
N LEU A 8 15.10 2.82 5.08
CA LEU A 8 15.10 3.56 3.83
C LEU A 8 16.04 4.75 4.02
N PRO A 9 16.81 5.15 3.01
CA PRO A 9 17.58 6.37 3.06
C PRO A 9 16.65 7.58 3.21
N GLU A 10 17.17 8.66 3.80
CA GLU A 10 16.40 9.85 4.19
C GLU A 10 15.55 10.42 3.04
N HIS A 11 16.06 10.37 1.81
CA HIS A 11 15.33 10.80 0.61
C HIS A 11 14.14 9.89 0.25
N GLU A 12 14.27 8.57 0.39
CA GLU A 12 13.18 7.62 0.16
C GLU A 12 12.11 7.78 1.27
N GLU A 13 12.52 8.04 2.52
CA GLU A 13 11.57 8.29 3.62
C GLU A 13 10.77 9.59 3.42
N ALA A 14 11.41 10.68 3.00
CA ALA A 14 10.73 11.92 2.68
C ALA A 14 9.72 11.75 1.52
N LEU A 15 10.10 10.98 0.49
CA LEU A 15 9.20 10.63 -0.61
C LEU A 15 8.02 9.78 -0.13
N LEU A 16 8.28 8.75 0.67
CA LEU A 16 7.25 7.90 1.27
C LEU A 16 6.24 8.74 2.07
N GLN A 17 6.71 9.64 2.93
CA GLN A 17 5.83 10.48 3.73
C GLN A 17 5.00 11.42 2.85
N SER A 18 5.61 12.04 1.85
CA SER A 18 4.93 12.94 0.92
C SER A 18 3.84 12.22 0.14
N VAL A 19 4.14 11.03 -0.39
CA VAL A 19 3.14 10.24 -1.12
C VAL A 19 2.06 9.73 -0.18
N MET A 20 2.40 9.18 1.00
CA MET A 20 1.41 8.72 1.98
C MET A 20 0.45 9.83 2.35
N MET A 21 0.95 11.03 2.67
CA MET A 21 0.10 12.17 3.01
C MET A 21 -0.84 12.56 1.86
N ARG A 22 -0.33 12.59 0.62
CA ARG A 22 -1.16 12.86 -0.57
C ARG A 22 -2.25 11.79 -0.73
N LEU A 23 -1.88 10.52 -0.60
CA LEU A 23 -2.81 9.39 -0.73
C LEU A 23 -3.88 9.43 0.36
N THR A 24 -3.50 9.67 1.62
CA THR A 24 -4.41 9.87 2.75
C THR A 24 -5.40 10.99 2.49
N ASP A 25 -4.94 12.16 2.03
CA ASP A 25 -5.84 13.29 1.74
C ASP A 25 -6.85 12.95 0.64
N ILE A 26 -6.42 12.27 -0.43
CA ILE A 26 -7.31 11.86 -1.52
C ILE A 26 -8.33 10.83 -1.02
N VAL A 27 -7.90 9.83 -0.26
CA VAL A 27 -8.78 8.78 0.31
C VAL A 27 -9.77 9.39 1.29
N ALA A 28 -9.30 10.28 2.18
CA ALA A 28 -10.13 11.00 3.14
C ALA A 28 -11.17 11.89 2.45
N LYS A 29 -10.79 12.58 1.36
CA LYS A 29 -11.72 13.39 0.54
C LYS A 29 -12.74 12.53 -0.20
N ARG A 30 -12.34 11.38 -0.73
CA ARG A 30 -13.24 10.44 -1.42
C ARG A 30 -14.15 9.69 -0.45
N GLY A 31 -13.75 9.53 0.82
CA GLY A 31 -14.48 8.75 1.81
C GLY A 31 -14.66 7.28 1.40
N THR A 32 -13.84 6.79 0.48
CA THR A 32 -13.98 5.44 -0.08
C THR A 32 -12.97 4.52 0.60
N PRO A 33 -13.42 3.42 1.23
CA PRO A 33 -12.52 2.51 1.93
C PRO A 33 -11.58 1.84 0.93
N VAL A 34 -10.27 1.97 1.14
CA VAL A 34 -9.25 1.36 0.27
C VAL A 34 -9.21 -0.16 0.44
N LYS A 35 -9.41 -0.63 1.68
CA LYS A 35 -9.31 -2.03 2.09
C LYS A 35 -10.10 -3.02 1.21
N PRO A 36 -11.40 -2.82 0.90
CA PRO A 36 -12.15 -3.76 0.06
C PRO A 36 -11.62 -3.90 -1.37
N PHE A 37 -11.00 -2.86 -1.94
CA PHE A 37 -10.39 -2.99 -3.28
C PHE A 37 -9.17 -3.91 -3.28
N PHE A 38 -8.41 -3.91 -2.18
CA PHE A 38 -7.30 -4.84 -2.02
C PHE A 38 -7.75 -6.22 -1.58
N ASP A 39 -8.87 -6.32 -0.86
CA ASP A 39 -9.49 -7.61 -0.52
C ASP A 39 -9.95 -8.36 -1.78
N ASP A 40 -10.58 -7.65 -2.73
CA ASP A 40 -10.93 -8.14 -4.08
C ASP A 40 -9.69 -8.70 -4.81
N ALA A 41 -8.59 -7.93 -4.79
CA ALA A 41 -7.31 -8.33 -5.39
C ALA A 41 -6.62 -9.49 -4.64
N ALA A 42 -6.78 -9.58 -3.32
CA ALA A 42 -6.22 -10.66 -2.50
C ALA A 42 -7.03 -11.97 -2.63
N ALA A 43 -8.33 -11.87 -2.93
CA ALA A 43 -9.22 -13.00 -3.13
C ALA A 43 -9.05 -13.70 -4.49
N ASP A 44 -8.39 -13.06 -5.46
CA ASP A 44 -8.12 -13.64 -6.77
C ASP A 44 -7.20 -14.87 -6.66
N ASP A 45 -7.52 -15.95 -7.38
CA ASP A 45 -6.77 -17.22 -7.37
C ASP A 45 -5.29 -17.07 -7.76
N HIS A 46 -4.94 -16.03 -8.53
CA HIS A 46 -3.56 -15.69 -8.90
C HIS A 46 -2.85 -14.78 -7.88
N SER A 47 -3.51 -14.45 -6.78
CA SER A 47 -2.96 -13.57 -5.75
C SER A 47 -2.06 -14.29 -4.76
N ALA A 48 -1.48 -13.50 -3.86
CA ALA A 48 -0.78 -14.02 -2.71
C ALA A 48 -1.78 -14.80 -1.85
N LYS A 49 -1.64 -16.12 -1.74
CA LYS A 49 -2.43 -16.98 -0.83
C LYS A 49 -2.11 -16.71 0.66
N LEU A 50 -1.75 -15.48 0.99
CA LEU A 50 -1.37 -14.98 2.29
C LEU A 50 -2.36 -13.88 2.66
N PHE A 51 -3.12 -14.12 3.73
CA PHE A 51 -4.11 -13.17 4.21
C PHE A 51 -3.49 -11.80 4.48
N GLY A 52 -4.15 -10.73 4.04
CA GLY A 52 -3.69 -9.36 4.24
C GLY A 52 -2.52 -8.93 3.35
N HIS A 53 -2.19 -9.71 2.34
CA HIS A 53 -1.11 -9.41 1.40
C HIS A 53 -1.58 -9.51 -0.05
N VAL A 54 -1.00 -8.67 -0.90
CA VAL A 54 -1.20 -8.70 -2.35
C VAL A 54 0.16 -8.66 -3.04
N THR A 55 0.23 -9.09 -4.29
CA THR A 55 1.46 -8.98 -5.08
C THR A 55 1.69 -7.53 -5.52
N ILE A 56 2.94 -7.15 -5.74
CA ILE A 56 3.33 -5.81 -6.25
C ILE A 56 2.50 -5.36 -7.48
N PRO A 57 2.32 -6.17 -8.54
CA PRO A 57 1.52 -5.75 -9.69
C PRO A 57 0.06 -5.49 -9.35
N GLN A 58 -0.55 -6.31 -8.47
CA GLN A 58 -1.92 -6.10 -8.03
C GLN A 58 -2.05 -4.83 -7.20
N PHE A 59 -1.08 -4.56 -6.32
CA PHE A 59 -1.03 -3.32 -5.55
C PHE A 59 -0.98 -2.09 -6.47
N ARG A 60 -0.10 -2.10 -7.48
CA ARG A 60 -0.01 -1.05 -8.51
C ARG A 60 -1.32 -0.88 -9.28
N GLN A 61 -1.95 -1.97 -9.67
CA GLN A 61 -3.21 -1.95 -10.41
C GLN A 61 -4.36 -1.37 -9.57
N CYS A 62 -4.45 -1.72 -8.29
CA CYS A 62 -5.44 -1.13 -7.39
C CYS A 62 -5.24 0.39 -7.23
N LEU A 63 -3.99 0.84 -7.02
CA LEU A 63 -3.68 2.28 -6.93
C LEU A 63 -4.09 3.03 -8.20
N SER A 64 -3.67 2.54 -9.37
CA SER A 64 -3.87 3.24 -10.63
C SER A 64 -5.31 3.12 -11.17
N THR A 65 -5.88 1.91 -11.17
CA THR A 65 -7.18 1.65 -11.80
C THR A 65 -8.35 1.86 -10.83
N LYS A 66 -8.28 1.34 -9.60
CA LYS A 66 -9.40 1.38 -8.65
C LYS A 66 -9.44 2.72 -7.91
N LEU A 67 -8.28 3.19 -7.45
CA LEU A 67 -8.18 4.41 -6.65
C LEU A 67 -7.86 5.65 -7.48
N GLN A 68 -7.44 5.49 -8.75
CA GLN A 68 -7.03 6.58 -9.64
C GLN A 68 -5.99 7.49 -8.98
N LEU A 69 -5.06 6.88 -8.25
CA LEU A 69 -3.96 7.53 -7.60
C LEU A 69 -2.78 7.51 -8.56
N GLU A 70 -2.47 8.67 -9.14
CA GLU A 70 -1.25 8.86 -9.90
C GLU A 70 -0.07 8.66 -8.95
N THR A 71 0.65 7.56 -9.15
CA THR A 71 1.80 7.18 -8.33
C THR A 71 2.91 6.72 -9.26
N SER A 72 4.08 7.34 -9.15
CA SER A 72 5.25 7.00 -9.96
C SER A 72 5.82 5.64 -9.55
N GLU A 73 6.56 5.00 -10.45
CA GLU A 73 7.17 3.69 -10.16
C GLU A 73 8.15 3.75 -8.99
N GLU A 74 8.84 4.87 -8.81
CA GLU A 74 9.72 5.14 -7.66
C GLU A 74 8.92 5.20 -6.35
N GLU A 75 7.80 5.93 -6.34
CA GLU A 75 6.91 6.00 -5.18
C GLU A 75 6.39 4.61 -4.83
N ILE A 76 5.87 3.85 -5.82
CA ILE A 76 5.39 2.48 -5.60
C ILE A 76 6.49 1.59 -5.04
N ARG A 77 7.71 1.68 -5.57
CA ARG A 77 8.86 0.89 -5.10
C ARG A 77 9.16 1.18 -3.63
N VAL A 78 9.18 2.44 -3.23
CA VAL A 78 9.44 2.87 -1.85
C VAL A 78 8.34 2.39 -0.90
N ILE A 79 7.07 2.49 -1.33
CA ILE A 79 5.91 1.97 -0.59
C ILE A 79 6.03 0.45 -0.41
N VAL A 80 6.20 -0.28 -1.51
CA VAL A 80 6.37 -1.74 -1.51
C VAL A 80 7.51 -2.15 -0.60
N ARG A 81 8.64 -1.45 -0.64
CA ARG A 81 9.80 -1.76 0.19
C ARG A 81 9.50 -1.59 1.67
N LYS A 82 8.78 -0.53 2.05
CA LYS A 82 8.35 -0.29 3.45
C LYS A 82 7.33 -1.31 3.94
N PHE A 83 6.35 -1.65 3.10
CA PHE A 83 5.24 -2.53 3.44
C PHE A 83 5.45 -3.97 2.97
N SER A 84 6.67 -4.34 2.56
CA SER A 84 7.00 -5.69 2.13
C SER A 84 6.96 -6.66 3.30
N HIS A 85 6.53 -7.90 3.04
CA HIS A 85 6.63 -8.95 4.05
C HIS A 85 8.10 -9.31 4.32
N GLU A 86 8.42 -9.68 5.56
CA GLU A 86 9.77 -10.11 5.98
C GLU A 86 10.25 -11.33 5.19
N ASP A 87 9.49 -12.42 5.20
CA ASP A 87 9.80 -13.64 4.45
C ASP A 87 9.60 -13.54 2.93
N LYS A 88 8.69 -12.66 2.47
CA LYS A 88 8.27 -12.59 1.06
C LYS A 88 8.31 -11.14 0.55
N PRO A 89 9.46 -10.65 0.08
CA PRO A 89 9.59 -9.26 -0.37
C PRO A 89 8.76 -8.94 -1.62
N GLU A 90 8.29 -9.96 -2.34
CA GLU A 90 7.35 -9.86 -3.48
C GLU A 90 5.90 -9.58 -3.06
N LEU A 91 5.60 -9.69 -1.77
CA LEU A 91 4.28 -9.46 -1.20
C LEU A 91 4.23 -8.16 -0.41
N VAL A 92 3.16 -7.40 -0.62
CA VAL A 92 2.89 -6.12 0.01
C VAL A 92 1.78 -6.29 1.02
N ASN A 93 2.02 -5.87 2.25
CA ASN A 93 1.03 -5.83 3.31
C ASN A 93 0.09 -4.64 3.10
N TYR A 94 -0.98 -4.86 2.32
CA TYR A 94 -1.96 -3.82 2.06
C TYR A 94 -2.74 -3.43 3.31
N ILE A 95 -2.88 -4.30 4.31
CA ILE A 95 -3.57 -3.97 5.56
C ILE A 95 -2.80 -2.89 6.33
N ALA A 96 -1.49 -3.06 6.49
CA ALA A 96 -0.63 -2.09 7.15
C ALA A 96 -0.61 -0.75 6.39
N TRP A 97 -0.54 -0.81 5.06
CA TRP A 97 -0.65 0.38 4.21
C TRP A 97 -2.01 1.05 4.36
N SER A 98 -3.11 0.29 4.29
CA SER A 98 -4.49 0.78 4.39
C SER A 98 -4.74 1.49 5.72
N ASN A 99 -4.27 0.93 6.84
CA ASN A 99 -4.38 1.58 8.15
C ASN A 99 -3.56 2.88 8.25
N THR A 100 -2.50 3.01 7.45
CA THR A 100 -1.70 4.24 7.39
C THR A 100 -2.44 5.32 6.58
N VAL A 101 -3.02 4.94 5.44
CA VAL A 101 -3.70 5.90 4.55
C VAL A 101 -5.12 6.23 4.97
N ASP A 102 -5.82 5.27 5.56
CA ASP A 102 -7.21 5.34 6.03
C ASP A 102 -7.27 4.78 7.45
N PRO A 103 -6.78 5.52 8.46
CA PRO A 103 -6.86 5.08 9.84
C PRO A 103 -8.34 4.98 10.26
N PRO A 104 -8.76 3.88 10.91
CA PRO A 104 -10.13 3.75 11.39
C PRO A 104 -10.45 4.89 12.35
N ARG A 105 -11.39 5.77 11.96
CA ARG A 105 -11.92 6.81 12.83
C ARG A 105 -12.82 6.12 13.87
N PHE A 106 -12.29 5.94 15.08
CA PHE A 106 -13.04 5.56 16.27
C PHE A 106 -13.94 6.71 16.74
#